data_AF-U1R1J2-F1
#
_entry.id   AF-U1R1J2-F1
#
_cell.length_a   1.000
_cell.length_b   1.000
_cell.length_c   1.000
_cell.angle_alpha   90.00
_cell.angle_beta   90.00
_cell.angle_gamma   90.00
#
_symmetry.space_group_name_H-M   'P 1'
#
loop_
_entity.id
_entity.type
_entity.pdbx_description
1 polymer ?
#
loop_
_entity_poly.entity_id
_entity_poly.type
_entity_poly.pdbx_seq_one_letter_code
_entity_poly.pdbx_strand_id
1 'polypeptide(L)'
;MTDGSRHLARAVTGLSASGDTLPAAYRQDRVRCARCATALRAGDRVSVLLRDSADGWRPVAFRCPDHAPDGLASLTSVHGDDQALVAATLEPTGGHTPTGQFDPEALTLGGVEVVETAGGDRTAGES
;
A
#
# COMPACT_ATOMS: atom_id res chain seq x y z
N MET A 1 -11.86 -2.28 -15.11
CA MET A 1 -11.81 -2.05 -13.66
C MET A 1 -13.15 -2.46 -13.09
N THR A 2 -13.19 -3.41 -12.16
CA THR A 2 -14.44 -3.87 -11.52
C THR A 2 -14.83 -2.88 -10.40
N ASP A 3 -16.07 -2.96 -9.91
CA ASP A 3 -16.55 -2.10 -8.83
C ASP A 3 -15.73 -2.29 -7.53
N GLY A 4 -15.37 -3.54 -7.23
CA GLY A 4 -14.48 -3.87 -6.11
C GLY A 4 -13.09 -3.22 -6.21
N SER A 5 -12.46 -3.22 -7.40
CA SER A 5 -11.17 -2.54 -7.59
C SER A 5 -11.28 -1.03 -7.39
N ARG A 6 -12.40 -0.42 -7.79
CA ARG A 6 -12.64 1.02 -7.62
C ARG A 6 -12.88 1.37 -6.14
N HIS A 7 -13.59 0.53 -5.40
CA HIS A 7 -13.78 0.70 -3.96
C HIS A 7 -12.45 0.60 -3.22
N LEU A 8 -11.64 -0.41 -3.53
CA LEU A 8 -10.29 -0.57 -2.97
C LEU A 8 -9.40 0.63 -3.27
N ALA A 9 -9.33 1.07 -4.54
CA ALA A 9 -8.52 2.23 -4.93
C ALA A 9 -8.88 3.48 -4.10
N ARG A 10 -10.18 3.70 -3.86
CA ARG A 10 -10.66 4.81 -3.02
C ARG A 10 -10.29 4.63 -1.55
N ALA A 11 -10.42 3.42 -1.02
CA ALA A 11 -10.11 3.12 0.38
C ALA A 11 -8.63 3.33 0.71
N VAL A 12 -7.73 3.12 -0.26
CA VAL A 12 -6.28 3.17 -0.04
C VAL A 12 -5.63 4.43 -0.61
N THR A 13 -6.36 5.26 -1.34
CA THR A 13 -5.88 6.59 -1.72
C THR A 13 -5.80 7.46 -0.47
N GLY A 14 -4.66 8.13 -0.26
CA GLY A 14 -4.37 8.89 0.95
C GLY A 14 -3.94 8.02 2.15
N LEU A 15 -3.88 6.69 1.99
CA LEU A 15 -3.36 5.80 3.02
C LEU A 15 -1.89 6.15 3.29
N SER A 16 -1.53 6.26 4.57
CA SER A 16 -0.14 6.52 4.94
C SER A 16 0.76 5.40 4.44
N ALA A 17 1.90 5.77 3.88
CA ALA A 17 2.96 4.84 3.49
C ALA A 17 3.72 4.29 4.72
N SER A 18 3.37 4.76 5.92
CA SER A 18 3.85 4.26 7.21
C SER A 18 2.86 3.22 7.76
N GLY A 19 3.35 2.21 8.47
CA GLY A 19 2.49 1.18 9.08
C GLY A 19 3.25 0.38 10.14
N ASP A 20 2.52 -0.20 11.08
CA ASP A 20 3.07 -0.97 12.22
C ASP A 20 3.88 -2.22 11.79
N THR A 21 3.62 -2.70 10.57
CA THR A 21 4.30 -3.84 9.94
C THR A 21 5.60 -3.45 9.23
N LEU A 22 5.91 -2.15 9.11
CA LEU A 22 7.08 -1.65 8.41
C LEU A 22 8.21 -1.28 9.38
N PRO A 23 9.48 -1.49 9.01
CA PRO A 23 10.61 -1.08 9.83
C PRO A 23 10.57 0.41 10.17
N ALA A 24 11.00 0.79 11.38
CA ALA A 24 11.16 2.19 11.80
C ALA A 24 12.10 3.05 10.91
N ALA A 25 12.80 2.42 9.96
CA ALA A 25 13.59 3.08 8.92
C ALA A 25 12.75 3.75 7.83
N TYR A 26 11.44 3.51 7.79
CA TYR A 26 10.46 4.31 7.05
C TYR A 26 10.31 5.63 7.81
N ARG A 27 11.21 6.57 7.49
CA ARG A 27 11.18 7.93 8.03
C ARG A 27 10.11 8.70 7.28
N GLN A 28 9.55 9.71 7.92
CA GLN A 28 8.34 10.43 7.50
C GLN A 28 8.38 10.87 6.01
N ASP A 29 9.56 11.18 5.47
CA ASP A 29 9.79 11.63 4.09
C ASP A 29 10.17 10.54 3.06
N ARG A 30 10.31 9.27 3.46
CA ARG A 30 10.80 8.20 2.57
C ARG A 30 10.38 6.79 2.97
N VAL A 31 10.17 5.96 1.96
CA VAL A 31 10.05 4.50 2.10
C VAL A 31 11.25 3.81 1.46
N ARG A 32 11.39 2.49 1.65
CA ARG A 32 12.47 1.72 1.00
C ARG A 32 11.91 0.61 0.15
N CYS A 33 12.48 0.41 -1.03
CA CYS A 33 12.22 -0.79 -1.80
C CYS A 33 12.63 -2.02 -0.97
N ALA A 34 11.70 -2.94 -0.69
CA ALA A 34 12.03 -4.11 0.11
C ALA A 34 12.86 -5.17 -0.65
N ARG A 35 13.24 -4.92 -1.91
CA ARG A 35 14.18 -5.76 -2.68
C ARG A 35 15.62 -5.22 -2.68
N CYS A 36 15.82 -3.95 -3.02
CA CYS A 36 17.16 -3.35 -3.16
C CYS A 36 17.48 -2.27 -2.11
N ALA A 37 16.58 -2.02 -1.17
CA ALA A 37 16.69 -1.00 -0.12
C ALA A 37 16.85 0.45 -0.61
N THR A 38 16.68 0.72 -1.91
CA THR A 38 16.69 2.08 -2.47
C THR A 38 15.62 2.93 -1.79
N ALA A 39 15.99 4.16 -1.42
CA ALA A 39 15.08 5.13 -0.84
C ALA A 39 14.14 5.69 -1.90
N LEU A 40 12.84 5.71 -1.59
CA LEU A 40 11.76 6.20 -2.42
C LEU A 40 11.09 7.36 -1.69
N ARG A 41 10.76 8.43 -2.42
CA ARG A 41 10.34 9.73 -1.89
C ARG A 41 9.08 10.21 -2.57
N ALA A 42 8.56 11.34 -2.10
CA ALA A 42 7.49 12.07 -2.77
C ALA A 42 7.76 12.23 -4.28
N GLY A 43 6.76 11.92 -5.09
CA GLY A 43 6.82 11.91 -6.55
C GLY A 43 7.25 10.57 -7.17
N ASP A 44 7.86 9.65 -6.41
CA ASP A 44 8.24 8.35 -6.94
C ASP A 44 7.02 7.45 -7.16
N ARG A 45 7.02 6.73 -8.28
CA ARG A 45 6.06 5.67 -8.55
C ARG A 45 6.52 4.37 -7.87
N VAL A 46 5.60 3.69 -7.23
CA VAL A 46 5.87 2.48 -6.44
C VAL A 46 4.81 1.42 -6.69
N SER A 47 5.21 0.16 -6.54
CA SER A 47 4.26 -0.93 -6.33
C SER A 47 4.17 -1.23 -4.84
N VAL A 48 2.95 -1.35 -4.32
CA VAL A 48 2.67 -1.55 -2.90
C VAL A 48 1.90 -2.85 -2.73
N LEU A 49 2.45 -3.74 -1.92
CA LEU A 49 1.70 -4.87 -1.39
C LEU A 49 0.90 -4.39 -0.19
N LEU A 50 -0.41 -4.57 -0.26
CA LEU A 50 -1.36 -4.29 0.79
C LEU A 50 -1.91 -5.59 1.36
N ARG A 51 -2.27 -5.54 2.64
CA ARG A 51 -3.02 -6.60 3.33
C ARG A 51 -4.19 -5.97 4.06
N ASP A 52 -5.35 -6.61 3.96
CA ASP A 52 -6.54 -6.24 4.74
C ASP A 52 -6.37 -6.69 6.19
N SER A 53 -6.91 -5.90 7.11
CA SER A 53 -6.91 -6.20 8.53
C SER A 53 -8.22 -5.72 9.14
N ALA A 54 -8.47 -6.06 10.41
CA ALA A 54 -9.68 -5.60 11.10
C ALA A 54 -9.83 -4.05 11.09
N ASP A 55 -8.72 -3.32 11.02
CA ASP A 55 -8.69 -1.85 10.97
C ASP A 55 -8.62 -1.29 9.54
N GLY A 56 -8.75 -2.14 8.52
CA GLY A 56 -8.65 -1.82 7.10
C GLY A 56 -7.29 -2.17 6.48
N TRP A 57 -7.10 -1.70 5.25
CA TRP A 57 -5.92 -2.00 4.43
C TRP A 57 -4.65 -1.34 4.96
N ARG A 58 -3.55 -2.11 4.99
CA ARG A 58 -2.24 -1.64 5.46
C ARG A 58 -1.13 -1.98 4.46
N PRO A 59 -0.16 -1.09 4.24
CA PRO A 59 1.02 -1.40 3.43
C PRO A 59 1.93 -2.40 4.15
N VAL A 60 2.37 -3.42 3.40
CA VAL A 60 3.25 -4.50 3.87
C VAL A 60 4.64 -4.36 3.27
N ALA A 61 4.72 -3.96 2.00
CA ALA A 61 5.99 -3.80 1.30
C ALA A 61 5.87 -2.85 0.13
N PHE A 62 6.96 -2.13 -0.15
CA PHE A 62 7.11 -1.26 -1.31
C PHE A 62 8.14 -1.84 -2.28
N ARG A 63 7.95 -1.56 -3.57
CA ARG A 63 8.89 -1.89 -4.65
C ARG A 63 9.11 -0.64 -5.51
N CYS A 64 10.37 -0.39 -5.86
CA CYS A 64 10.72 0.65 -6.84
C CYS A 64 10.33 0.17 -8.24
N PRO A 65 10.30 1.06 -9.25
CA PRO A 65 9.94 0.71 -10.62
C PRO A 65 10.76 -0.46 -11.19
N ASP A 66 12.07 -0.51 -10.92
CA ASP A 66 12.96 -1.60 -11.39
C ASP A 66 12.69 -2.97 -10.74
N HIS A 67 11.93 -2.99 -9.64
CA HIS A 67 11.60 -4.21 -8.91
C HIS A 67 10.08 -4.37 -8.74
N ALA A 68 9.30 -3.75 -9.63
CA ALA A 68 7.85 -3.92 -9.68
C ALA A 68 7.53 -5.41 -9.91
N PRO A 69 6.70 -6.03 -9.06
CA PRO A 69 6.32 -7.42 -9.26
C PRO A 69 5.29 -7.53 -10.39
N ASP A 70 5.38 -8.60 -11.19
CA ASP A 70 4.41 -8.89 -12.25
C ASP A 70 3.00 -9.23 -11.71
N GLY A 71 2.91 -9.60 -10.43
CA GLY A 71 1.68 -9.98 -9.74
C GLY A 71 1.93 -10.43 -8.30
N LEU A 72 0.85 -10.76 -7.58
CA LEU A 72 0.90 -11.24 -6.20
C LEU A 72 1.62 -12.59 -6.08
N ALA A 73 1.48 -13.47 -7.08
CA ALA A 73 2.15 -14.77 -7.11
C ALA A 73 3.69 -14.66 -7.08
N SER A 74 4.24 -13.55 -7.56
CA SER A 74 5.68 -13.26 -7.53
C SER A 74 6.17 -12.81 -6.15
N LEU A 75 5.26 -12.65 -5.18
CA LEU A 75 5.55 -12.26 -3.81
C LEU A 75 5.42 -13.49 -2.91
N THR A 76 6.50 -13.84 -2.20
CA THR A 76 6.60 -15.04 -1.33
C THR A 76 5.71 -15.01 -0.09
N SER A 77 4.81 -14.04 0.05
CA SER A 77 4.07 -13.71 1.28
C SER A 77 2.54 -13.79 1.15
N VAL A 78 2.03 -14.44 0.10
CA VAL A 78 0.58 -14.64 -0.08
C VAL A 78 0.12 -15.70 0.92
N HIS A 79 -0.47 -15.23 2.02
CA HIS A 79 -0.97 -16.07 3.11
C HIS A 79 -2.35 -15.56 3.49
N GLY A 80 -3.38 -16.40 3.36
CA GLY A 80 -4.66 -16.46 4.08
C GLY A 80 -5.60 -15.25 4.12
N ASP A 81 -5.05 -14.04 4.23
CA ASP A 81 -5.75 -12.76 4.34
C ASP A 81 -6.03 -12.16 2.96
N ASP A 82 -7.02 -11.28 2.86
CA ASP A 82 -7.23 -10.47 1.66
C ASP A 82 -6.00 -9.58 1.41
N GLN A 83 -5.48 -9.62 0.20
CA GLN A 83 -4.27 -8.93 -0.24
C GLN A 83 -4.52 -8.20 -1.55
N ALA A 84 -3.78 -7.13 -1.77
CA ALA A 84 -3.81 -6.40 -3.01
C ALA A 84 -2.43 -5.91 -3.41
N LEU A 85 -2.16 -5.95 -4.70
CA LEU A 85 -1.03 -5.27 -5.32
C LEU A 85 -1.57 -4.03 -6.01
N VAL A 86 -1.01 -2.87 -5.67
CA VAL A 86 -1.38 -1.60 -6.29
C VAL A 86 -0.14 -0.89 -6.81
N ALA A 87 -0.29 -0.10 -7.87
CA ALA A 87 0.65 0.92 -8.25
C ALA A 87 0.18 2.28 -7.70
N ALA A 88 1.09 3.09 -7.19
CA ALA A 88 0.77 4.39 -6.62
C ALA A 88 1.93 5.37 -6.80
N THR A 89 1.66 6.65 -6.63
CA THR A 89 2.65 7.70 -6.47
C THR A 89 2.73 8.06 -4.99
N LEU A 90 3.94 8.23 -4.46
CA LEU A 90 4.10 8.73 -3.09
C LEU A 90 3.82 10.24 -3.06
N GLU A 91 2.90 10.69 -2.23
CA GLU A 91 2.55 12.12 -2.10
C GLU A 91 2.89 12.65 -0.70
N PRO A 92 3.44 13.87 -0.58
CA PRO A 92 3.79 14.47 0.71
C PRO A 92 2.60 15.22 1.31
N THR A 93 1.46 14.55 1.46
CA THR A 93 0.23 15.18 1.98
C THR A 93 0.16 15.21 3.50
N GLY A 94 1.11 14.56 4.17
CA GLY A 94 1.03 14.26 5.59
C GLY A 94 0.03 13.14 5.88
N GLY A 95 0.06 12.64 7.11
CA GLY A 95 -0.76 11.52 7.56
C GLY A 95 -0.65 11.31 9.06
N HIS A 96 -1.60 10.59 9.63
CA HIS A 96 -1.55 10.24 11.04
C HIS A 96 -0.63 9.04 11.28
N THR A 97 0.22 9.13 12.30
CA THR A 97 1.00 8.02 12.81
C THR A 97 0.08 6.97 13.45
N PRO A 98 0.56 5.74 13.70
CA PRO A 98 -0.18 4.75 14.48
C PRO A 98 -0.55 5.22 15.90
N THR A 99 0.18 6.19 16.45
CA THR A 99 -0.13 6.82 17.75
C THR A 99 -1.18 7.93 17.66
N GLY A 100 -1.74 8.19 16.46
CA GLY A 100 -2.76 9.19 16.19
C GLY A 100 -2.23 10.61 15.97
N GLN A 101 -0.91 10.83 16.08
CA GLN A 101 -0.33 12.16 15.86
C GLN A 101 -0.29 12.48 14.37
N PHE A 102 -0.73 13.68 13.98
CA PHE A 102 -0.60 14.13 12.61
C PHE A 102 0.85 14.49 12.31
N ASP A 103 1.37 13.94 11.22
CA ASP A 103 2.69 14.22 10.70
C ASP A 103 2.59 14.86 9.32
N PRO A 104 3.05 16.11 9.13
CA PRO A 104 2.94 16.82 7.85
C PRO A 104 3.94 16.33 6.80
N GLU A 105 4.99 15.61 7.19
CA GLU A 105 6.02 15.11 6.28
C GLU A 105 5.72 13.70 5.79
N ALA A 106 4.77 13.00 6.42
CA ALA A 106 4.37 11.64 6.07
C ALA A 106 3.92 11.51 4.61
N LEU A 107 4.45 10.49 3.95
CA LEU A 107 4.03 10.09 2.61
C LEU A 107 2.70 9.33 2.63
N THR A 108 1.89 9.55 1.61
CA THR A 108 0.63 8.83 1.35
C THR A 108 0.60 8.26 -0.06
N LEU A 109 -0.35 7.37 -0.33
CA LEU A 109 -0.58 6.79 -1.66
C LEU A 109 -1.52 7.67 -2.50
N GLY A 110 -0.97 8.34 -3.51
CA GLY A 110 -1.73 9.05 -4.54
C GLY A 110 -1.79 8.28 -5.86
N GLY A 111 -2.72 8.66 -6.75
CA GLY A 111 -2.81 8.11 -8.10
C GLY A 111 -2.90 6.57 -8.13
N VAL A 112 -3.66 5.99 -7.21
CA VAL A 112 -3.69 4.53 -6.99
C VAL A 112 -4.35 3.80 -8.15
N GLU A 113 -3.68 2.77 -8.64
CA GLU A 113 -4.15 1.81 -9.63
C GLU A 113 -4.07 0.39 -9.04
N VAL A 114 -5.19 -0.32 -9.00
CA VAL A 114 -5.21 -1.73 -8.55
C VAL A 114 -4.68 -2.63 -9.66
N VAL A 115 -3.59 -3.36 -9.36
CA VAL A 115 -2.95 -4.30 -10.28
C VAL A 115 -3.58 -5.68 -10.14
N GLU A 116 -3.67 -6.17 -8.90
CA GLU A 116 -4.19 -7.50 -8.59
C GLU A 116 -4.76 -7.54 -7.17
N THR A 117 -5.75 -8.38 -6.93
CA THR A 117 -6.30 -8.67 -5.61
C THR A 117 -6.34 -10.18 -5.41
N ALA A 118 -5.90 -10.68 -4.26
CA ALA A 118 -6.03 -12.07 -3.88
C ALA A 118 -6.76 -12.12 -2.54
N GLY A 119 -7.89 -12.82 -2.49
CA GLY A 119 -8.79 -12.68 -1.35
C GLY A 119 -10.19 -13.13 -1.71
N GLY A 120 -10.94 -13.59 -0.72
CA GLY A 120 -12.30 -14.07 -0.93
C GLY A 120 -13.19 -12.91 -1.34
N ASP A 121 -13.74 -13.00 -2.54
CA ASP A 121 -14.79 -12.15 -3.07
C ASP A 121 -15.85 -11.86 -1.99
N ARG A 122 -15.83 -10.67 -1.38
CA ARG A 122 -16.97 -10.14 -0.62
C ARG A 122 -17.98 -9.46 -1.54
N THR A 123 -18.15 -9.92 -2.79
CA THR A 123 -19.42 -9.64 -3.47
C THR A 123 -20.52 -10.50 -2.84
N ALA A 124 -21.62 -9.82 -2.52
CA ALA A 124 -22.93 -10.33 -2.10
C ALA A 124 -23.05 -10.84 -0.65
N GLY A 125 -23.49 -9.95 0.22
CA GLY A 125 -24.01 -10.26 1.54
C GLY A 125 -24.83 -9.12 2.15
N GLU A 126 -25.63 -8.41 1.34
CA GLU A 126 -26.79 -7.69 1.86
C GLU A 126 -27.90 -8.74 2.08
N SER A 127 -28.38 -8.86 3.31
CA SER A 127 -29.63 -9.54 3.67
C SER A 127 -30.30 -8.75 4.78
#